data_AF-G1X6K3-F1
#
_entry.id   AF-G1X6K3-F1
#
_cell.length_a   1.000
_cell.length_b   1.000
_cell.length_c   1.000
_cell.angle_alpha   90.00
_cell.angle_beta   90.00
_cell.angle_gamma   90.00
#
_symmetry.space_group_name_H-M   'P 1'
#
loop_
_entity.id
_entity.type
_entity.pdbx_description
1 polymer ?
#
loop_
_entity_poly.entity_id
_entity_poly.type
_entity_poly.pdbx_seq_one_letter_code
_entity_poly.pdbx_strand_id
1 'polypeptide(L)'
;MGPQRLMKTRNRTRDLDQISSDILQPRRLEQHLSTLPLEELPALGQLYCTPCARFLESQHALAHHQRSKTHKKRLKLLREPAYSHEEANAAIGQGIDNGIATFRVNPEDVINRVSRDRILALKKAPTATTGRAESLGSEMDVEVEHQQMDAPPQLVQQIYDDDDNDL
;
A
#
# COMPACT_ATOMS: atom_id res chain seq x y z
N MET A 1 2.83 -3.51 -39.05
CA MET A 1 3.78 -3.75 -37.93
C MET A 1 4.10 -2.42 -37.27
N GLY A 2 3.96 -2.32 -35.95
CA GLY A 2 4.19 -1.07 -35.20
C GLY A 2 5.67 -0.70 -35.08
N PRO A 3 6.01 0.42 -34.41
CA PRO A 3 7.38 0.87 -34.25
C PRO A 3 8.21 -0.12 -33.43
N GLN A 4 9.09 -0.86 -34.10
CA GLN A 4 9.95 -1.92 -33.51
C GLN A 4 10.85 -1.40 -32.37
N ARG A 5 11.18 -0.11 -32.35
CA ARG A 5 12.00 0.51 -31.28
C ARG A 5 11.35 0.43 -29.90
N LEU A 6 10.02 0.51 -29.82
CA LEU A 6 9.31 0.49 -28.54
C LEU A 6 9.20 -0.94 -27.97
N MET A 7 9.18 -1.95 -28.83
CA MET A 7 9.03 -3.36 -28.45
C MET A 7 10.34 -4.03 -28.03
N LYS A 8 11.45 -3.27 -28.01
CA LYS A 8 12.75 -3.79 -27.58
C LYS A 8 12.75 -4.05 -26.07
N THR A 9 13.43 -5.12 -25.66
CA THR A 9 13.55 -5.55 -24.25
C THR A 9 14.05 -4.45 -23.32
N ARG A 10 15.02 -3.63 -23.75
CA ARG A 10 15.56 -2.50 -22.97
C ARG A 10 14.50 -1.46 -22.58
N ASN A 11 13.44 -1.30 -23.38
CA ASN A 11 12.41 -0.29 -23.16
C ASN A 11 11.11 -0.91 -22.60
N ARG A 12 11.16 -2.18 -22.16
CA ARG A 12 9.97 -2.90 -21.69
C ARG A 12 9.53 -2.34 -20.35
N THR A 13 8.26 -1.97 -20.27
CA THR A 13 7.60 -1.58 -19.03
C THR A 13 7.05 -2.79 -18.30
N ARG A 14 6.63 -2.60 -17.04
CA ARG A 14 5.93 -3.64 -16.29
C ARG A 14 4.66 -4.13 -16.97
N ASP A 15 4.49 -5.44 -16.95
CA ASP A 15 3.39 -6.14 -17.58
C ASP A 15 2.12 -6.13 -16.70
N LEU A 16 0.98 -6.45 -17.29
CA LEU A 16 -0.33 -6.37 -16.62
C LEU A 16 -0.49 -7.38 -15.48
N ASP A 17 0.03 -8.58 -15.67
CA ASP A 17 0.09 -9.69 -14.71
C ASP A 17 0.99 -9.35 -13.50
N GLN A 18 2.12 -8.69 -13.75
CA GLN A 18 2.98 -8.19 -12.67
C GLN A 18 2.24 -7.16 -11.84
N ILE A 19 1.57 -6.20 -12.49
CA ILE A 19 0.82 -5.14 -11.79
C ILE A 19 -0.38 -5.72 -11.04
N SER A 20 -1.11 -6.70 -11.60
CA SER A 20 -2.21 -7.35 -10.89
C SER A 20 -1.70 -8.06 -9.63
N SER A 21 -0.55 -8.73 -9.71
CA SER A 21 0.08 -9.37 -8.56
C SER A 21 0.55 -8.37 -7.49
N ASP A 22 1.07 -7.20 -7.90
CA ASP A 22 1.46 -6.11 -7.01
C ASP A 22 0.25 -5.52 -6.27
N ILE A 23 -0.90 -5.42 -6.94
CA ILE A 23 -2.15 -4.94 -6.34
C ILE A 23 -2.68 -5.95 -5.31
N LEU A 24 -2.54 -7.26 -5.59
CA LEU A 24 -2.93 -8.33 -4.67
C LEU A 24 -1.99 -8.44 -3.47
N GLN A 25 -0.69 -8.19 -3.68
CA GLN A 25 0.36 -8.35 -2.68
C GLN A 25 1.17 -7.05 -2.54
N PRO A 26 0.80 -6.13 -1.61
CA PRO A 26 1.46 -4.83 -1.49
C PRO A 26 2.94 -4.95 -1.12
N ARG A 27 3.33 -6.00 -0.39
CA ARG A 27 4.73 -6.28 -0.06
C ARG A 27 5.63 -6.42 -1.29
N ARG A 28 5.10 -7.02 -2.38
CA ARG A 28 5.84 -7.18 -3.64
C ARG A 28 6.11 -5.83 -4.30
N LEU A 29 5.11 -4.95 -4.26
CA LEU A 29 5.21 -3.59 -4.76
C LEU A 29 6.27 -2.81 -3.96
N GLU A 30 6.24 -2.87 -2.63
CA GLU A 30 7.23 -2.21 -1.77
C GLU A 30 8.66 -2.69 -2.05
N GLN A 31 8.85 -4.01 -2.17
CA GLN A 31 10.13 -4.59 -2.53
C GLN A 31 10.63 -4.05 -3.88
N HIS A 32 9.77 -4.01 -4.89
CA HIS A 32 10.14 -3.44 -6.17
C HIS A 32 10.50 -1.95 -6.08
N LEU A 33 9.69 -1.14 -5.37
CA LEU A 33 9.99 0.28 -5.19
C LEU A 33 11.33 0.49 -4.46
N SER A 34 11.68 -0.38 -3.51
CA SER A 34 12.97 -0.32 -2.81
C SER A 34 14.18 -0.64 -3.69
N THR A 35 13.98 -1.37 -4.81
CA THR A 35 15.08 -1.69 -5.74
C THR A 35 15.45 -0.53 -6.65
N LEU A 36 14.58 0.48 -6.76
CA LEU A 36 14.76 1.63 -7.63
C LEU A 36 15.56 2.73 -6.90
N PRO A 37 16.59 3.32 -7.52
CA PRO A 37 17.35 4.41 -6.91
C PRO A 37 16.52 5.68 -6.82
N LEU A 38 16.13 6.09 -5.61
CA LEU A 38 15.22 7.22 -5.37
C LEU A 38 15.67 8.53 -6.03
N GLU A 39 16.98 8.76 -6.13
CA GLU A 39 17.58 9.98 -6.67
C GLU A 39 17.38 10.15 -8.19
N GLU A 40 17.27 9.03 -8.93
CA GLU A 40 17.07 9.05 -10.38
C GLU A 40 15.58 9.14 -10.76
N LEU A 41 14.69 8.94 -9.80
CA LEU A 41 13.26 8.90 -10.03
C LEU A 41 12.65 10.31 -9.94
N PRO A 42 11.66 10.63 -10.79
CA PRO A 42 10.99 11.92 -10.72
C PRO A 42 10.26 12.04 -9.38
N ALA A 43 10.26 13.24 -8.82
CA ALA A 43 9.73 13.55 -7.49
C ALA A 43 10.28 12.64 -6.37
N LEU A 44 11.54 12.19 -6.48
CA LEU A 44 12.20 11.30 -5.52
C LEU A 44 11.37 10.04 -5.22
N GLY A 45 10.65 9.53 -6.23
CA GLY A 45 9.81 8.34 -6.11
C GLY A 45 8.51 8.51 -5.30
N GLN A 46 8.21 9.70 -4.79
CA GLN A 46 7.05 9.95 -3.92
C GLN A 46 5.70 9.81 -4.65
N LEU A 47 5.67 10.16 -5.94
CA LEU A 47 4.45 10.25 -6.73
C LEU A 47 4.35 9.13 -7.75
N TYR A 48 3.91 7.96 -7.28
CA TYR A 48 3.78 6.75 -8.08
C TYR A 48 2.33 6.39 -8.40
N CYS A 49 2.07 6.03 -9.66
CA CYS A 49 0.78 5.48 -10.07
C CYS A 49 0.89 3.95 -10.28
N THR A 50 0.36 3.18 -9.33
CA THR A 50 0.37 1.71 -9.34
C THR A 50 -0.16 1.06 -10.61
N PRO A 51 -1.39 1.37 -11.12
CA PRO A 51 -1.94 0.66 -12.28
C PRO A 51 -1.16 0.92 -13.58
N CYS A 52 -0.51 2.08 -13.69
CA CYS A 52 0.28 2.47 -14.86
C CYS A 52 1.78 2.22 -14.70
N ALA A 53 2.23 1.80 -13.51
CA ALA A 53 3.63 1.61 -13.14
C ALA A 53 4.54 2.78 -13.58
N ARG A 54 4.11 4.01 -13.30
CA ARG A 54 4.80 5.23 -13.74
C ARG A 54 4.93 6.22 -12.59
N PHE A 55 6.11 6.83 -12.49
CA PHE A 55 6.37 7.96 -11.61
C PHE A 55 6.05 9.28 -12.31
N LEU A 56 5.57 10.25 -11.53
CA LEU A 56 5.14 11.56 -11.99
C LEU A 56 5.89 12.64 -11.20
N GLU A 57 6.02 13.82 -11.79
CA GLU A 57 6.83 14.92 -11.22
C GLU A 57 6.10 15.73 -10.13
N SER A 58 4.77 15.86 -10.22
CA SER A 58 3.98 16.73 -9.34
C SER A 58 2.61 16.13 -9.02
N GLN A 59 2.01 16.57 -7.91
CA GLN A 59 0.69 16.11 -7.49
C GLN A 59 -0.39 16.50 -8.53
N HIS A 60 -0.25 17.65 -9.18
CA HIS A 60 -1.12 18.07 -10.26
C HIS A 60 -1.04 17.13 -11.47
N ALA A 61 0.18 16.70 -11.84
CA ALA A 61 0.38 15.71 -12.91
C ALA A 61 -0.25 14.36 -12.56
N LEU A 62 -0.21 13.94 -11.29
CA LEU A 62 -0.87 12.74 -10.79
C LEU A 62 -2.39 12.84 -10.91
N ALA A 63 -2.99 13.93 -10.44
CA ALA A 63 -4.42 14.16 -10.57
C ALA A 63 -4.88 14.20 -12.04
N HIS A 64 -4.11 14.86 -12.91
CA HIS A 64 -4.39 14.88 -14.35
C HIS A 64 -4.23 13.50 -14.99
N HIS A 65 -3.19 12.76 -14.63
CA HIS A 65 -2.94 11.39 -15.09
C HIS A 65 -4.10 10.46 -14.76
N GLN A 66 -4.62 10.49 -13.53
CA GLN A 66 -5.76 9.66 -13.11
C GLN A 66 -7.03 9.95 -13.94
N ARG A 67 -7.24 11.21 -14.33
CA ARG A 67 -8.41 11.62 -15.15
C ARG A 67 -8.26 11.26 -16.62
N SER A 68 -7.02 11.03 -17.08
CA SER A 68 -6.69 10.78 -18.48
C SER A 68 -7.30 9.47 -19.02
N LYS A 69 -7.47 9.41 -20.35
CA LYS A 69 -8.02 8.22 -21.02
C LYS A 69 -7.10 7.00 -20.91
N THR A 70 -5.79 7.21 -20.90
CA THR A 70 -4.80 6.11 -20.82
C THR A 70 -4.91 5.37 -19.49
N HIS A 71 -4.99 6.11 -18.38
CA HIS A 71 -5.21 5.55 -17.05
C HIS A 71 -6.54 4.80 -16.96
N LYS A 72 -7.64 5.42 -17.41
CA LYS A 72 -8.97 4.80 -17.43
C LYS A 72 -9.01 3.50 -18.24
N LYS A 73 -8.31 3.45 -19.37
CA LYS A 73 -8.15 2.21 -20.17
C LYS A 73 -7.39 1.15 -19.40
N ARG A 74 -6.31 1.53 -18.70
CA ARG A 74 -5.51 0.60 -17.89
C ARG A 74 -6.33 -0.01 -16.75
N LEU A 75 -7.13 0.80 -16.06
CA LEU A 75 -8.05 0.33 -15.03
C LEU A 75 -9.09 -0.67 -15.57
N LYS A 76 -9.57 -0.49 -16.80
CA LYS A 76 -10.48 -1.45 -17.43
C LYS A 76 -9.78 -2.79 -17.69
N LEU A 77 -8.56 -2.76 -18.21
CA LEU A 77 -7.76 -3.97 -18.45
C LEU A 77 -7.44 -4.71 -17.15
N LEU A 78 -7.16 -4.00 -16.06
CA LEU A 78 -6.86 -4.60 -14.75
C LEU A 78 -8.09 -5.18 -14.04
N ARG A 79 -9.32 -4.89 -14.51
CA ARG A 79 -10.54 -5.53 -13.97
C ARG A 79 -10.70 -6.96 -14.46
N GLU A 80 -10.17 -7.25 -15.64
CA GLU A 80 -10.14 -8.60 -16.19
C GLU A 80 -8.99 -9.38 -15.52
N PRO A 81 -9.17 -10.68 -15.23
CA PRO A 81 -8.09 -11.49 -14.71
C PRO A 81 -6.93 -11.50 -15.70
N ALA A 82 -5.70 -11.35 -15.19
CA ALA A 82 -4.53 -11.38 -16.04
C ALA A 82 -4.34 -12.78 -16.64
N TYR A 83 -4.07 -12.83 -17.95
CA TYR A 83 -3.79 -14.07 -18.66
C TYR A 83 -2.59 -14.79 -18.04
N SER A 84 -2.74 -16.09 -17.75
CA SER A 84 -1.69 -16.92 -17.14
C SER A 84 -1.23 -18.00 -18.11
N HIS A 85 0.03 -18.43 -17.97
CA HIS A 85 0.57 -19.56 -18.70
C HIS A 85 -0.21 -20.86 -18.43
N GLU A 86 -0.79 -21.00 -17.24
CA GLU A 86 -1.63 -22.14 -16.88
C GLU A 86 -2.89 -22.20 -17.76
N GLU A 87 -3.48 -21.03 -18.05
CA GLU A 87 -4.63 -20.91 -18.95
C GLU A 87 -4.26 -21.27 -20.40
N ALA A 88 -3.06 -20.86 -20.84
CA ALA A 88 -2.51 -21.24 -22.15
C ALA A 88 -2.37 -22.76 -22.28
N ASN A 89 -1.78 -23.39 -21.27
CA ASN A 89 -1.57 -24.84 -21.25
C ASN A 89 -2.92 -25.58 -21.21
N ALA A 90 -3.85 -25.12 -20.38
CA ALA A 90 -5.20 -25.69 -20.30
C ALA A 90 -5.94 -25.62 -21.66
N ALA A 91 -5.78 -24.53 -22.41
CA ALA A 91 -6.36 -24.39 -23.75
C ALA A 91 -5.79 -25.40 -24.78
N ILE A 92 -4.54 -25.83 -24.60
CA ILE A 92 -3.87 -26.85 -25.42
C ILE A 92 -4.16 -28.27 -24.89
N GLY A 93 -4.92 -28.40 -23.79
CA GLY A 93 -5.21 -29.68 -23.14
C GLY A 93 -4.07 -30.18 -22.24
N GLN A 94 -3.07 -29.34 -21.96
CA GLN A 94 -2.00 -29.60 -21.00
C GLN A 94 -2.43 -29.05 -19.62
N GLY A 95 -3.32 -29.76 -18.94
CA GLY A 95 -3.70 -29.44 -17.57
C GLY A 95 -2.78 -30.12 -16.56
N ILE A 96 -2.60 -29.50 -15.38
CA ILE A 96 -2.10 -30.23 -14.22
C ILE A 96 -3.34 -30.78 -13.51
N ASP A 97 -3.45 -32.10 -13.37
CA ASP A 97 -4.55 -32.79 -12.68
C ASP A 97 -4.45 -32.63 -11.14
N ASN A 98 -4.02 -31.45 -10.69
CA ASN A 98 -4.16 -31.06 -9.30
C ASN A 98 -5.66 -30.89 -9.08
N GLY A 99 -6.32 -31.95 -8.56
CA GLY A 99 -7.78 -32.08 -8.48
C GLY A 99 -8.50 -30.79 -8.06
N ILE A 100 -9.76 -30.66 -8.50
CA ILE A 100 -10.64 -29.48 -8.39
C ILE A 100 -10.24 -28.55 -7.23
N ALA A 101 -9.49 -27.48 -7.53
CA ALA A 101 -9.19 -26.46 -6.54
C ALA A 101 -10.49 -25.72 -6.20
N THR A 102 -11.18 -26.16 -5.14
CA THR A 102 -12.47 -25.65 -4.65
C THR A 102 -12.38 -24.27 -4.00
N PHE A 103 -11.30 -23.50 -4.21
CA PHE A 103 -11.16 -22.17 -3.64
C PHE A 103 -10.88 -21.13 -4.73
N ARG A 104 -11.90 -20.88 -5.57
CA ARG A 104 -12.01 -19.61 -6.28
C ARG A 104 -12.33 -18.55 -5.24
N VAL A 105 -11.32 -17.80 -4.79
CA VAL A 105 -11.58 -16.60 -4.00
C VAL A 105 -12.16 -15.57 -4.96
N ASN A 106 -13.45 -15.26 -4.83
CA ASN A 106 -13.99 -14.13 -5.57
C ASN A 106 -13.31 -12.87 -5.03
N PRO A 107 -12.94 -11.90 -5.88
CA PRO A 107 -12.34 -10.65 -5.44
C PRO A 107 -13.25 -9.87 -4.46
N GLU A 108 -14.57 -10.08 -4.52
CA GLU A 108 -15.56 -9.55 -3.57
C GLU A 108 -15.41 -10.16 -2.16
N ASP A 109 -14.99 -11.42 -2.03
CA ASP A 109 -14.81 -12.09 -0.74
C ASP A 109 -13.60 -11.54 0.04
N VAL A 110 -12.59 -11.03 -0.67
CA VAL A 110 -11.41 -10.39 -0.08
C VAL A 110 -11.76 -9.01 0.47
N ILE A 111 -12.54 -8.22 -0.28
CA ILE A 111 -12.98 -6.87 0.13
C ILE A 111 -13.93 -6.94 1.34
N ASN A 112 -14.82 -7.94 1.37
CA ASN A 112 -15.77 -8.15 2.46
C ASN A 112 -15.14 -8.72 3.74
N ARG A 113 -14.00 -9.44 3.65
CA ARG A 113 -13.22 -9.87 4.82
C ARG A 113 -12.51 -8.69 5.49
N VAL A 114 -11.83 -7.85 4.72
CA VAL A 114 -11.10 -6.68 5.26
C VAL A 114 -12.05 -5.69 5.97
N SER A 115 -13.25 -5.47 5.42
CA SER A 115 -14.26 -4.62 6.07
C SER A 115 -14.87 -5.26 7.32
N ARG A 116 -15.16 -6.57 7.29
CA ARG A 116 -15.67 -7.31 8.45
C ARG A 116 -14.66 -7.38 9.60
N ASP A 117 -13.38 -7.62 9.30
CA ASP A 117 -12.30 -7.67 10.29
C ASP A 117 -12.06 -6.29 10.92
N ARG A 118 -12.22 -5.22 10.13
CA ARG A 118 -12.16 -3.84 10.63
C ARG A 118 -13.35 -3.49 11.53
N ILE A 119 -14.56 -3.93 11.19
CA ILE A 119 -15.77 -3.76 12.03
C ILE A 119 -15.67 -4.58 13.33
N LEU A 120 -15.14 -5.80 13.25
CA LEU A 120 -14.92 -6.66 14.42
C LEU A 120 -13.82 -6.12 15.33
N ALA A 121 -12.75 -5.56 14.77
CA ALA A 121 -11.71 -4.88 15.54
C ALA A 121 -12.24 -3.65 16.28
N LEU A 122 -13.12 -2.86 15.64
CA LEU A 122 -13.80 -1.72 16.29
C LEU A 122 -14.79 -2.16 17.37
N LYS A 123 -15.49 -3.29 17.19
CA LYS A 123 -16.43 -3.85 18.18
C LYS A 123 -15.74 -4.57 19.35
N LYS A 124 -14.49 -5.02 19.18
CA LYS A 124 -13.69 -5.71 20.21
C LYS A 124 -12.90 -4.73 21.10
N ALA A 125 -12.87 -3.44 20.76
CA ALA A 125 -12.38 -2.43 21.68
C ALA A 125 -13.28 -2.43 22.94
N PRO A 126 -12.73 -2.57 24.16
CA PRO A 126 -13.52 -2.43 25.37
C PRO A 126 -14.03 -0.99 25.42
N THR A 127 -15.34 -0.81 25.32
CA THR A 127 -15.99 0.49 25.48
C THR A 127 -15.82 0.93 26.93
N ALA A 128 -14.79 1.72 27.18
CA ALA A 128 -14.62 2.43 28.44
C ALA A 128 -15.79 3.43 28.59
N THR A 129 -16.62 3.15 29.61
CA THR A 129 -17.41 4.07 30.45
C THR A 129 -18.54 4.90 29.82
N THR A 130 -19.78 4.61 30.25
CA THR A 130 -20.68 5.56 30.97
C THR A 130 -21.76 4.74 31.71
N GLY A 131 -22.02 5.08 32.99
CA GLY A 131 -22.59 4.16 33.99
C GLY A 131 -24.09 4.25 34.31
N ARG A 132 -24.52 3.41 35.28
CA ARG A 132 -25.70 3.61 36.14
C ARG A 132 -25.58 2.78 37.44
N ALA A 133 -25.66 3.49 38.58
CA ALA A 133 -25.82 3.16 40.02
C ALA A 133 -25.79 1.68 40.47
N GLU A 134 -25.13 1.32 41.58
CA GLU A 134 -25.66 1.46 42.95
C GLU A 134 -24.57 1.58 44.05
N SER A 135 -25.00 2.17 45.16
CA SER A 135 -24.33 2.61 46.40
C SER A 135 -23.33 1.66 47.08
N LEU A 136 -22.27 2.22 47.68
CA LEU A 136 -21.95 2.19 49.12
C LEU A 136 -20.46 2.53 49.38
N GLY A 137 -20.21 3.50 50.27
CA GLY A 137 -19.16 3.35 51.28
C GLY A 137 -17.86 4.16 51.13
N SER A 138 -17.73 5.11 52.07
CA SER A 138 -16.51 5.56 52.78
C SER A 138 -15.40 6.29 52.04
N GLU A 139 -15.35 7.58 52.37
CA GLU A 139 -14.20 8.49 52.38
C GLU A 139 -12.97 7.86 53.06
N MET A 140 -11.78 8.08 52.48
CA MET A 140 -10.54 8.22 53.22
C MET A 140 -9.50 8.91 52.34
N ASP A 141 -9.16 10.14 52.73
CA ASP A 141 -8.07 10.95 52.19
C ASP A 141 -6.70 10.34 52.54
N VAL A 142 -5.79 10.26 51.56
CA VAL A 142 -4.35 10.21 51.80
C VAL A 142 -3.65 11.11 50.78
N GLU A 143 -2.82 11.99 51.32
CA GLU A 143 -2.10 13.08 50.68
C GLU A 143 -1.07 12.67 49.62
N VAL A 144 -0.95 13.55 48.61
CA VAL A 144 0.27 14.09 47.97
C VAL A 144 1.29 13.11 47.36
N GLU A 145 1.39 13.13 46.04
CA GLU A 145 2.69 13.38 45.39
C GLU A 145 2.51 14.08 44.04
N HIS A 146 2.94 15.35 43.96
CA HIS A 146 3.19 16.03 42.70
C HIS A 146 4.56 15.60 42.19
N GLN A 147 4.60 14.77 41.16
CA GLN A 147 5.76 14.62 40.29
C GLN A 147 5.40 15.15 38.90
N GLN A 148 5.85 16.37 38.61
CA GLN A 148 6.19 16.78 37.24
C GLN A 148 7.21 15.78 36.70
N MET A 149 7.14 15.46 35.40
CA MET A 149 8.18 15.09 34.42
C MET A 149 7.43 14.39 33.25
N ASP A 150 7.62 14.57 31.96
CA ASP A 150 8.31 15.56 31.12
C ASP A 150 7.79 15.36 29.69
N ALA A 151 7.89 16.39 28.87
CA ALA A 151 7.49 16.41 27.47
C ALA A 151 8.08 15.25 26.65
N PRO A 152 7.34 14.68 25.68
CA PRO A 152 7.84 13.63 24.80
C PRO A 152 9.02 14.15 23.94
N PRO A 153 10.10 13.36 23.79
CA PRO A 153 11.35 13.82 23.20
C PRO A 153 11.21 14.13 21.70
N GLN A 154 11.48 15.38 21.36
CA GLN A 154 11.90 15.79 20.03
C GLN A 154 13.32 15.24 19.80
N LEU A 155 13.46 14.20 18.97
CA LEU A 155 14.79 13.69 18.63
C LEU A 155 15.35 14.41 17.40
N VAL A 156 15.99 15.54 17.72
CA VAL A 156 17.29 16.01 17.23
C VAL A 156 17.46 16.11 15.71
N GLN A 157 17.16 17.31 15.20
CA GLN A 157 18.15 18.01 14.38
C GLN A 157 19.32 18.38 15.29
N GLN A 158 20.54 18.01 14.90
CA GLN A 158 21.80 18.77 15.06
C GLN A 158 22.99 17.81 14.93
N ILE A 159 23.52 17.77 13.72
CA ILE A 159 24.96 17.69 13.51
C ILE A 159 25.37 19.16 13.39
N TYR A 160 25.86 19.73 14.48
CA TYR A 160 26.83 20.82 14.45
C TYR A 160 27.96 20.40 15.39
N ASP A 161 29.17 20.72 14.96
CA ASP A 161 30.28 21.30 15.72
C ASP A 161 31.42 21.25 14.67
N ASP A 162 31.65 22.33 13.94
CA ASP A 162 32.53 23.46 14.29
C ASP A 162 33.85 23.28 13.54
N ASP A 163 34.21 24.27 12.71
CA ASP A 163 35.56 24.83 12.67
C ASP A 163 35.63 25.97 11.62
N ASP A 164 36.10 27.12 12.12
CA ASP A 164 36.72 28.24 11.41
C ASP A 164 35.84 29.28 10.71
N ASN A 165 35.25 30.13 11.57
CA ASN A 165 35.18 31.56 11.33
C ASN A 165 36.57 32.18 11.58
N ASP A 166 37.30 32.53 10.53
CA ASP A 166 38.34 33.55 10.61
C ASP A 166 38.46 34.32 9.29
N LEU A 167 38.20 35.64 9.41
CA LEU A 167 38.50 36.79 8.54
C LEU A 167 37.62 37.06 7.30
#